data_AF-A0A3M2WCH1-F1
#
_entry.id   AF-A0A3M2WCH1-F1
#
_cell.length_a   1.000
_cell.length_b   1.000
_cell.length_c   1.000
_cell.angle_alpha   90.00
_cell.angle_beta   90.00
_cell.angle_gamma   90.00
#
_symmetry.space_group_name_H-M   'P 1'
#
loop_
_entity.id
_entity.type
_entity.pdbx_description
1 polymer ?
#
loop_
_entity_poly.entity_id
_entity_poly.type
_entity_poly.pdbx_seq_one_letter_code
_entity_poly.pdbx_strand_id
1 'polypeptide(L)'
;MERTLFGEGDGASLRPFETPVGVLGALCCWEHLQPLSKYAMYAQNEQIHVAAWPSFSLYQNATRALGPEVNTAASRVYAAEGQCFVIAPCAVVSPEMIEMLCDSDAKHSLLQAGGGHARIFGPDGSDLATPLGEHEEGLLYATLDPAALIFAKVAADPAGHYSRPDVTRLMFNPNPNPCVVELPGLPIGSNAGEPIQPVIAMEV
;
A
#
# COMPACT_ATOMS: atom_id res chain seq x y z
N MET A 1 5.42 -3.65 -17.45
CA MET A 1 4.37 -4.17 -16.53
C MET A 1 5.08 -4.37 -15.19
N GLU A 2 4.60 -3.81 -14.08
CA GLU A 2 5.34 -3.72 -12.79
C GLU A 2 5.98 -5.04 -12.33
N ARG A 3 5.30 -6.18 -12.58
CA ARG A 3 5.78 -7.54 -12.28
C ARG A 3 7.09 -7.95 -12.97
N THR A 4 7.57 -7.17 -13.95
CA THR A 4 8.88 -7.40 -14.58
C THR A 4 10.02 -6.71 -13.83
N LEU A 5 9.72 -5.83 -12.87
CA LEU A 5 10.69 -5.03 -12.12
C LEU A 5 10.62 -5.26 -10.61
N PHE A 6 9.42 -5.45 -10.05
CA PHE A 6 9.20 -5.58 -8.62
C PHE A 6 8.87 -7.03 -8.23
N GLY A 7 9.37 -7.45 -7.06
CA GLY A 7 8.97 -8.70 -6.41
C GLY A 7 7.69 -8.55 -5.61
N GLU A 8 7.21 -9.65 -5.03
CA GLU A 8 6.00 -9.69 -4.21
C GLU A 8 6.35 -9.50 -2.72
N GLY A 9 5.42 -8.91 -1.96
CA GLY A 9 5.48 -8.86 -0.50
C GLY A 9 5.01 -10.15 0.17
N ASP A 10 4.99 -10.16 1.50
CA ASP A 10 4.40 -11.25 2.29
C ASP A 10 3.44 -10.71 3.37
N GLY A 11 2.89 -11.60 4.19
CA GLY A 11 1.92 -11.24 5.22
C GLY A 11 2.47 -10.40 6.36
N ALA A 12 3.79 -10.37 6.57
CA ALA A 12 4.39 -9.65 7.69
C ALA A 12 4.36 -8.13 7.54
N SER A 13 4.26 -7.64 6.29
CA SER A 13 4.12 -6.22 5.98
C SER A 13 2.68 -5.73 5.96
N LEU A 14 1.68 -6.62 5.88
CA LEU A 14 0.26 -6.25 5.82
C LEU A 14 -0.30 -5.96 7.22
N ARG A 15 0.28 -4.95 7.87
CA ARG A 15 -0.08 -4.50 9.22
C ARG A 15 0.09 -2.99 9.38
N PRO A 16 -0.70 -2.35 10.23
CA PRO A 16 -0.43 -0.99 10.65
C PRO A 16 0.69 -0.92 11.70
N PHE A 17 1.16 0.29 11.97
CA PHE A 17 2.24 0.63 12.89
C PHE A 17 1.79 1.71 13.85
N GLU A 18 2.06 1.53 15.14
CA GLU A 18 1.83 2.57 16.14
C GLU A 18 2.86 3.70 15.98
N THR A 19 2.37 4.93 15.97
CA THR A 19 3.20 6.13 15.88
C THR A 19 2.73 7.18 16.89
N PRO A 20 3.53 8.21 17.19
CA PRO A 20 3.09 9.32 18.06
C PRO A 20 1.85 10.08 17.55
N VAL A 21 1.50 9.96 16.26
CA VAL A 21 0.35 10.65 15.65
C VAL A 21 -0.86 9.73 15.46
N GLY A 22 -0.76 8.45 15.84
CA GLY A 22 -1.82 7.46 15.69
C GLY A 22 -1.33 6.15 15.08
N VAL A 23 -2.28 5.24 14.84
CA VAL A 23 -2.01 3.95 14.18
C VAL A 23 -2.03 4.14 12.66
N LEU A 24 -0.85 4.05 12.04
CA LEU A 24 -0.63 4.34 10.63
C LEU A 24 -0.52 3.05 9.83
N GLY A 25 -1.19 2.95 8.69
CA GLY A 25 -0.86 1.93 7.70
C GLY A 25 -0.98 2.47 6.29
N ALA A 26 -0.70 1.62 5.32
CA ALA A 26 -0.59 2.01 3.94
C ALA A 26 -0.86 0.83 3.02
N LEU A 27 -1.38 1.14 1.83
CA LEU A 27 -1.43 0.25 0.68
C LEU A 27 -0.99 1.03 -0.56
N CYS A 28 -0.57 0.29 -1.58
CA CYS A 28 -0.07 0.83 -2.84
C CYS A 28 -1.02 0.50 -3.99
N CYS A 29 -1.44 1.52 -4.72
CA CYS A 29 -2.17 1.39 -5.98
C CYS A 29 -3.38 0.42 -5.88
N TRP A 30 -3.43 -0.63 -6.69
CA TRP A 30 -4.56 -1.56 -6.72
C TRP A 30 -4.65 -2.56 -5.57
N GLU A 31 -3.76 -2.50 -4.57
CA GLU A 31 -4.01 -3.16 -3.28
C GLU A 31 -5.34 -2.67 -2.65
N HIS A 32 -5.74 -1.42 -2.91
CA HIS A 32 -7.04 -0.88 -2.50
C HIS A 32 -8.25 -1.53 -3.19
N LEU A 33 -8.05 -2.27 -4.28
CA LEU A 33 -9.11 -3.03 -4.92
C LEU A 33 -9.24 -4.45 -4.36
N GLN A 34 -8.33 -4.88 -3.49
CA GLN A 34 -8.33 -6.21 -2.90
C GLN A 34 -9.14 -6.19 -1.59
N PRO A 35 -10.38 -6.72 -1.56
CA PRO A 35 -11.26 -6.55 -0.39
C PRO A 35 -10.69 -7.18 0.89
N LEU A 36 -9.99 -8.32 0.75
CA LEU A 36 -9.39 -9.02 1.89
C LEU A 36 -8.18 -8.26 2.45
N SER A 37 -7.36 -7.66 1.60
CA SER A 37 -6.20 -6.87 2.03
C SER A 37 -6.65 -5.59 2.75
N LYS A 38 -7.67 -4.90 2.21
CA LYS A 38 -8.30 -3.77 2.90
C LYS A 38 -8.84 -4.18 4.26
N TYR A 39 -9.65 -5.24 4.31
CA TYR A 39 -10.23 -5.72 5.56
C TYR A 39 -9.16 -6.11 6.58
N ALA A 40 -8.09 -6.80 6.15
CA ALA A 40 -6.97 -7.14 7.02
C ALA A 40 -6.37 -5.90 7.68
N MET A 41 -6.17 -4.81 6.94
CA MET A 41 -5.59 -3.58 7.44
C MET A 41 -6.53 -2.85 8.43
N TYR A 42 -7.76 -2.52 8.01
CA TYR A 42 -8.63 -1.73 8.89
C TYR A 42 -9.21 -2.52 10.08
N ALA A 43 -9.29 -3.86 9.99
CA ALA A 43 -9.66 -4.70 11.13
C ALA A 43 -8.58 -4.74 12.22
N GLN A 44 -7.34 -4.32 11.89
CA GLN A 44 -6.26 -4.09 12.86
C GLN A 44 -6.31 -2.68 13.48
N ASN A 45 -7.44 -1.98 13.39
CA ASN A 45 -7.70 -0.67 13.99
C ASN A 45 -6.74 0.45 13.52
N GLU A 46 -6.50 0.48 12.22
CA GLU A 46 -5.84 1.61 11.56
C GLU A 46 -6.64 2.91 11.78
N GLN A 47 -5.95 4.00 12.08
CA GLN A 47 -6.54 5.32 12.33
C GLN A 47 -6.24 6.30 11.19
N ILE A 48 -5.06 6.16 10.58
CA ILE A 48 -4.60 6.96 9.46
C ILE A 48 -4.05 6.00 8.39
N HIS A 49 -4.62 6.05 7.19
CA HIS A 49 -4.24 5.26 6.05
C HIS A 49 -3.55 6.12 5.00
N VAL A 50 -2.45 5.63 4.42
CA VAL A 50 -1.85 6.22 3.24
C VAL A 50 -2.22 5.39 2.02
N ALA A 51 -3.05 5.96 1.14
CA ALA A 51 -3.40 5.38 -0.14
C ALA A 51 -2.49 5.89 -1.24
N ALA A 52 -1.34 5.22 -1.44
CA ALA A 52 -0.33 5.70 -2.39
C ALA A 52 -0.72 5.38 -3.84
N TRP A 53 -0.93 6.41 -4.66
CA TRP A 53 -1.24 6.25 -6.09
C TRP A 53 -0.11 6.81 -6.99
N PRO A 54 0.17 6.15 -8.13
CA PRO A 54 0.98 6.76 -9.18
C PRO A 54 0.20 7.92 -9.83
N SER A 55 0.77 8.53 -10.87
CA SER A 55 0.00 9.41 -11.74
C SER A 55 -1.03 8.60 -12.54
N PHE A 56 -2.21 9.18 -12.76
CA PHE A 56 -3.23 8.63 -13.65
C PHE A 56 -3.04 9.10 -15.10
N SER A 57 -1.78 9.31 -15.50
CA SER A 57 -1.41 9.83 -16.83
C SER A 57 -1.09 8.75 -17.87
N LEU A 58 -0.96 7.50 -17.42
CA LEU A 58 -0.73 6.35 -18.29
C LEU A 58 -2.06 5.74 -18.75
N TYR A 59 -2.11 5.33 -20.03
CA TYR A 59 -3.19 4.51 -20.57
C TYR A 59 -4.61 5.09 -20.45
N GLN A 60 -4.75 6.42 -20.42
CA GLN A 60 -6.04 7.11 -20.23
C GLN A 60 -7.13 6.65 -21.25
N ASN A 61 -6.71 6.26 -22.45
CA ASN A 61 -7.60 5.79 -23.52
C ASN A 61 -7.84 4.26 -23.52
N ALA A 62 -7.14 3.50 -22.69
CA ALA A 62 -7.22 2.03 -22.70
C ALA A 62 -8.33 1.51 -21.79
N THR A 63 -8.46 2.05 -20.57
CA THR A 63 -9.48 1.63 -19.62
C THR A 63 -9.73 2.68 -18.55
N ARG A 64 -11.00 2.86 -18.16
CA ARG A 64 -11.39 3.72 -17.03
C ARG A 64 -10.87 3.23 -15.69
N ALA A 65 -10.52 1.94 -15.57
CA ALA A 65 -10.00 1.37 -14.33
C ALA A 65 -8.66 1.98 -13.91
N LEU A 66 -7.85 2.45 -14.87
CA LEU A 66 -6.59 3.15 -14.62
C LEU A 66 -6.78 4.66 -14.42
N GLY A 67 -8.00 5.14 -14.63
CA GLY A 67 -8.34 6.55 -14.49
C GLY A 67 -8.55 6.95 -13.03
N PRO A 68 -8.57 8.26 -12.77
CA PRO A 68 -8.68 8.80 -11.42
C PRO A 68 -10.02 8.50 -10.74
N GLU A 69 -11.11 8.40 -11.49
CA GLU A 69 -12.46 8.21 -10.94
C GLU A 69 -12.57 6.95 -10.06
N VAL A 70 -12.17 5.80 -10.63
CA VAL A 70 -12.23 4.50 -9.95
C VAL A 70 -11.26 4.44 -8.77
N ASN A 71 -10.04 4.94 -8.95
CA ASN A 71 -8.97 4.83 -7.95
C ASN A 71 -9.16 5.83 -6.78
N THR A 72 -9.70 7.02 -7.08
CA THR A 72 -10.14 7.96 -6.03
C THR A 72 -11.32 7.38 -5.26
N ALA A 73 -12.28 6.75 -5.94
CA ALA A 73 -13.40 6.07 -5.28
C ALA A 73 -12.92 4.93 -4.38
N ALA A 74 -11.91 4.14 -4.79
CA ALA A 74 -11.32 3.10 -3.96
C ALA A 74 -10.76 3.66 -2.64
N SER A 75 -10.10 4.82 -2.69
CA SER A 75 -9.59 5.52 -1.51
C SER A 75 -10.71 6.03 -0.59
N ARG A 76 -11.77 6.62 -1.17
CA ARG A 76 -12.94 7.08 -0.42
C ARG A 76 -13.69 5.93 0.25
N VAL A 77 -13.85 4.82 -0.47
CA VAL A 77 -14.48 3.60 0.05
C VAL A 77 -13.63 3.00 1.17
N TYR A 78 -12.30 3.00 1.03
CA TYR A 78 -11.41 2.59 2.12
C TYR A 78 -11.66 3.42 3.39
N ALA A 79 -11.78 4.74 3.25
CA ALA A 79 -12.05 5.64 4.38
C ALA A 79 -13.35 5.26 5.10
N ALA A 80 -14.42 5.03 4.34
CA ALA A 80 -15.74 4.67 4.88
C ALA A 80 -15.81 3.24 5.44
N GLU A 81 -15.16 2.27 4.80
CA GLU A 81 -15.12 0.87 5.27
C GLU A 81 -14.25 0.72 6.52
N GLY A 82 -13.06 1.33 6.52
CA GLY A 82 -12.12 1.25 7.64
C GLY A 82 -12.39 2.25 8.76
N GLN A 83 -13.16 3.30 8.46
CA GLN A 83 -13.48 4.40 9.38
C GLN A 83 -12.22 5.01 9.97
N CYS A 84 -11.30 5.33 9.05
CA CYS A 84 -10.00 5.93 9.29
C CYS A 84 -9.83 7.15 8.39
N PHE A 85 -8.90 8.02 8.74
CA PHE A 85 -8.49 9.10 7.84
C PHE A 85 -7.69 8.52 6.68
N VAL A 86 -8.00 8.89 5.44
CA VAL A 86 -7.22 8.44 4.27
C VAL A 86 -6.50 9.62 3.65
N ILE A 87 -5.18 9.53 3.59
CA ILE A 87 -4.31 10.45 2.86
C ILE A 87 -3.96 9.78 1.54
N ALA A 88 -4.45 10.31 0.43
CA ALA A 88 -4.26 9.73 -0.90
C ALA A 88 -3.37 10.63 -1.76
N PRO A 89 -2.03 10.59 -1.57
CA PRO A 89 -1.11 11.31 -2.44
C PRO A 89 -1.12 10.69 -3.85
N CYS A 90 -0.90 11.52 -4.86
CA CYS A 90 -0.88 11.11 -6.26
C CYS A 90 0.14 11.96 -7.02
N ALA A 91 1.02 11.32 -7.78
CA ALA A 91 2.06 12.00 -8.55
C ALA A 91 1.49 12.75 -9.76
N VAL A 92 2.19 13.81 -10.17
CA VAL A 92 1.94 14.56 -11.41
C VAL A 92 3.10 14.30 -12.37
N VAL A 93 2.81 14.14 -13.66
CA VAL A 93 3.83 14.04 -14.71
C VAL A 93 4.05 15.40 -15.35
N SER A 94 5.27 15.92 -15.26
CA SER A 94 5.63 17.19 -15.87
C SER A 94 5.98 17.05 -17.36
N PRO A 95 5.92 18.12 -18.16
CA PRO A 95 6.41 18.11 -19.54
C PRO A 95 7.87 17.66 -19.67
N GLU A 96 8.74 18.04 -18.73
CA GLU A 96 10.15 17.66 -18.73
C GLU A 96 10.34 16.15 -18.52
N MET A 97 9.47 15.50 -17.72
CA MET A 97 9.45 14.04 -17.60
C MET A 97 9.05 13.39 -18.92
N ILE A 98 8.11 13.97 -19.68
CA ILE A 98 7.75 13.48 -21.01
C ILE A 98 8.94 13.55 -21.95
N GLU A 99 9.63 14.70 -22.02
CA GLU A 99 10.81 14.88 -22.86
C GLU A 99 11.94 13.90 -22.51
N MET A 100 12.10 13.60 -21.22
CA MET A 100 13.12 12.67 -20.74
C MET A 100 12.80 11.20 -21.04
N LEU A 101 11.53 10.79 -20.91
CA LEU A 101 11.13 9.38 -20.92
C LEU A 101 10.61 8.89 -22.29
N CYS A 102 10.01 9.79 -23.06
CA CYS A 102 9.37 9.49 -24.34
C CYS A 102 10.32 9.81 -25.51
N ASP A 103 10.99 8.78 -26.02
CA ASP A 103 11.90 8.85 -27.18
C ASP A 103 11.24 8.40 -28.50
N SER A 104 9.94 8.13 -28.48
CA SER A 104 9.19 7.57 -29.60
C SER A 104 7.71 7.90 -29.52
N ASP A 105 7.03 7.97 -30.67
CA ASP A 105 5.60 8.23 -30.78
C ASP A 105 4.77 7.22 -29.97
N ALA A 106 5.22 5.97 -29.91
CA ALA A 106 4.58 4.94 -29.10
C ALA A 106 4.57 5.33 -27.62
N LYS A 107 5.69 5.79 -27.04
CA LYS A 107 5.73 6.24 -25.64
C LYS A 107 4.91 7.51 -25.42
N HIS A 108 4.97 8.47 -26.35
CA HIS A 108 4.13 9.67 -26.31
C HIS A 108 2.63 9.37 -26.36
N SER A 109 2.22 8.28 -27.01
CA SER A 109 0.82 7.85 -27.02
C SER A 109 0.35 7.24 -25.69
N LEU A 110 1.28 6.77 -24.85
CA LEU A 110 0.99 6.08 -23.59
C LEU A 110 1.02 7.00 -22.38
N LEU A 111 1.98 7.92 -22.32
CA LEU A 111 2.22 8.81 -21.18
C LEU A 111 1.90 10.26 -21.55
N GLN A 112 0.98 10.87 -20.79
CA GLN A 112 0.61 12.29 -20.93
C GLN A 112 1.12 13.11 -19.73
N ALA A 113 1.20 14.43 -19.89
CA ALA A 113 1.44 15.33 -18.76
C ALA A 113 0.20 15.39 -17.84
N GLY A 114 0.40 15.63 -16.55
CA GLY A 114 -0.67 15.64 -15.55
C GLY A 114 -0.87 14.29 -14.85
N GLY A 115 -2.13 13.92 -14.64
CA GLY A 115 -2.53 12.69 -13.95
C GLY A 115 -2.58 12.78 -12.43
N GLY A 116 -2.31 13.93 -11.81
CA GLY A 116 -2.32 14.08 -10.35
C GLY A 116 -3.72 14.25 -9.77
N HIS A 117 -4.06 13.54 -8.71
CA HIS A 117 -5.40 13.59 -8.08
C HIS A 117 -5.28 13.43 -6.57
N ALA A 118 -4.44 14.22 -5.92
CA ALA A 118 -4.24 14.11 -4.47
C ALA A 118 -5.52 14.44 -3.68
N ARG A 119 -5.84 13.65 -2.65
CA ARG A 119 -7.04 13.79 -1.80
C ARG A 119 -6.72 13.53 -0.33
N ILE A 120 -7.56 14.05 0.56
CA ILE A 120 -7.60 13.65 1.98
C ILE A 120 -9.06 13.42 2.34
N PHE A 121 -9.37 12.22 2.85
CA PHE A 121 -10.72 11.83 3.25
C PHE A 121 -10.86 11.66 4.76
N GLY A 122 -12.03 12.01 5.26
CA GLY A 122 -12.48 11.72 6.61
C GLY A 122 -12.97 10.28 6.76
N PRO A 123 -13.18 9.81 8.00
CA PRO A 123 -13.61 8.43 8.30
C PRO A 123 -15.00 8.06 7.74
N ASP A 124 -15.79 9.04 7.35
CA ASP A 124 -17.09 8.89 6.70
C ASP A 124 -17.02 8.99 5.16
N GLY A 125 -15.81 9.16 4.60
CA GLY A 125 -15.57 9.37 3.18
C GLY A 125 -15.73 10.82 2.70
N SER A 126 -15.94 11.79 3.61
CA SER A 126 -15.98 13.22 3.27
C SER A 126 -14.61 13.73 2.80
N ASP A 127 -14.58 14.71 1.90
CA ASP A 127 -13.35 15.40 1.52
C ASP A 127 -12.96 16.41 2.63
N LEU A 128 -11.76 16.29 3.21
CA LEU A 128 -11.27 17.15 4.30
C LEU A 128 -10.47 18.37 3.82
N ALA A 129 -10.13 18.41 2.54
CA ALA A 129 -9.39 19.49 1.93
C ALA A 129 -9.81 19.66 0.47
N THR A 130 -9.64 20.86 -0.08
CA THR A 130 -9.90 21.10 -1.50
C THR A 130 -8.93 20.28 -2.34
N PRO A 131 -9.42 19.37 -3.20
CA PRO A 131 -8.56 18.50 -3.98
C PRO A 131 -7.57 19.22 -4.90
N LEU A 132 -6.36 18.68 -5.05
CA LEU A 132 -5.45 19.11 -6.14
C LEU A 132 -5.92 18.54 -7.48
N GLY A 133 -5.86 19.37 -8.52
CA GLY A 133 -6.27 19.04 -9.88
C GLY A 133 -5.25 18.21 -10.68
N GLU A 134 -5.66 17.77 -11.88
CA GLU A 134 -4.88 16.88 -12.77
C GLU A 134 -3.46 17.37 -13.07
N HIS A 135 -3.28 18.68 -13.21
CA HIS A 135 -2.03 19.34 -13.57
C HIS A 135 -1.45 20.18 -12.42
N GLU A 136 -1.95 20.00 -11.20
CA GLU A 136 -1.60 20.84 -10.05
C GLU A 136 -0.61 20.11 -9.13
N GLU A 137 0.59 20.66 -9.01
CA GLU A 137 1.54 20.28 -7.97
C GLU A 137 1.29 21.10 -6.70
N GLY A 138 1.36 20.47 -5.54
CA GLY A 138 1.15 21.18 -4.29
C GLY A 138 1.17 20.29 -3.05
N LEU A 139 0.97 20.95 -1.92
CA LEU A 139 0.83 20.31 -0.62
C LEU A 139 -0.61 20.46 -0.16
N LEU A 140 -1.27 19.33 0.07
CA LEU A 140 -2.63 19.28 0.57
C LEU A 140 -2.62 19.11 2.10
N TYR A 141 -3.32 19.99 2.81
CA TYR A 141 -3.34 20.01 4.27
C TYR A 141 -4.76 19.81 4.79
N ALA A 142 -4.89 19.05 5.88
CA ALA A 142 -6.12 18.89 6.64
C ALA A 142 -5.80 18.76 8.13
N THR A 143 -6.73 19.15 8.99
CA THR A 143 -6.68 18.87 10.43
C THR A 143 -7.49 17.61 10.71
N LEU A 144 -6.87 16.62 11.37
CA LEU A 144 -7.54 15.37 11.71
C LEU A 144 -8.04 15.46 13.15
N ASP A 145 -9.36 15.49 13.35
CA ASP A 145 -9.97 15.43 14.68
C ASP A 145 -10.25 13.97 15.08
N PRO A 146 -9.53 13.39 16.06
CA PRO A 146 -9.72 12.00 16.47
C PRO A 146 -11.16 11.66 16.87
N ALA A 147 -11.98 12.63 17.28
CA ALA A 147 -13.39 12.40 17.58
C ALA A 147 -14.19 11.87 16.38
N ALA A 148 -13.80 12.24 15.15
CA ALA A 148 -14.45 11.78 13.92
C ALA A 148 -14.38 10.25 13.75
N LEU A 149 -13.28 9.62 14.19
CA LEU A 149 -13.12 8.16 14.18
C LEU A 149 -14.19 7.48 15.05
N ILE A 150 -14.44 8.06 16.23
CA ILE A 150 -15.41 7.54 17.20
C ILE A 150 -16.83 7.64 16.61
N PHE A 151 -17.19 8.81 16.08
CA PHE A 151 -18.52 9.01 15.51
C PHE A 151 -18.81 8.07 14.33
N ALA A 152 -17.84 7.87 13.44
CA ALA A 152 -17.97 6.91 12.35
C ALA A 152 -18.23 5.49 12.88
N LYS A 153 -17.36 4.99 13.77
CA LYS A 153 -17.47 3.63 14.35
C LYS A 153 -18.77 3.40 15.12
N VAL A 154 -19.24 4.40 15.87
CA VAL A 154 -20.52 4.32 16.59
C VAL A 154 -21.70 4.15 15.62
N ALA A 155 -21.67 4.82 14.46
CA ALA A 155 -22.75 4.73 13.49
C ALA A 155 -22.90 3.30 12.92
N ALA A 156 -21.81 2.69 12.44
CA ALA A 156 -21.78 1.30 11.97
C ALA A 156 -20.32 0.84 11.73
N ASP A 157 -19.71 0.05 12.62
CA ASP A 157 -18.33 -0.42 12.46
C ASP A 157 -18.23 -1.72 11.64
N PRO A 158 -17.78 -1.69 10.37
CA PRO A 158 -17.78 -2.87 9.49
C PRO A 158 -16.81 -3.98 9.93
N ALA A 159 -15.78 -3.65 10.71
CA ALA A 159 -14.87 -4.62 11.31
C ALA A 159 -15.24 -4.95 12.77
N GLY A 160 -16.02 -4.09 13.41
CA GLY A 160 -16.51 -4.22 14.79
C GLY A 160 -17.95 -4.72 14.87
N HIS A 161 -18.82 -3.95 15.51
CA HIS A 161 -20.17 -4.37 15.90
C HIS A 161 -21.15 -4.61 14.74
N TYR A 162 -20.90 -4.02 13.57
CA TYR A 162 -21.73 -4.21 12.37
C TYR A 162 -21.25 -5.40 11.50
N SER A 163 -20.17 -6.06 11.91
CA SER A 163 -19.64 -7.24 11.22
C SER A 163 -20.48 -8.51 11.50
N ARG A 164 -20.27 -9.55 10.68
CA ARG A 164 -20.94 -10.86 10.81
C ARG A 164 -19.94 -12.01 11.03
N PRO A 165 -19.15 -12.00 12.12
CA PRO A 165 -18.16 -13.04 12.39
C PRO A 165 -18.80 -14.40 12.67
N ASP A 166 -20.11 -14.47 12.88
CA ASP A 166 -20.85 -15.73 12.91
C ASP A 166 -20.94 -16.42 11.53
N VAL A 167 -20.81 -15.67 10.42
CA VAL A 167 -20.92 -16.19 9.04
C VAL A 167 -19.63 -15.99 8.23
N THR A 168 -19.02 -14.81 8.30
CA THR A 168 -17.84 -14.46 7.50
C THR A 168 -16.68 -14.05 8.41
N ARG A 169 -15.51 -14.68 8.22
CA ARG A 169 -14.27 -14.34 8.92
C ARG A 169 -13.10 -14.34 7.94
N LEU A 170 -12.13 -13.48 8.20
CA LEU A 170 -10.84 -13.51 7.52
C LEU A 170 -9.85 -14.39 8.29
N MET A 171 -9.24 -15.35 7.61
CA MET A 171 -8.03 -16.03 8.10
C MET A 171 -6.82 -15.33 7.51
N PHE A 172 -5.96 -14.80 8.36
CA PHE A 172 -4.79 -14.01 7.97
C PHE A 172 -3.50 -14.68 8.45
N ASN A 173 -2.51 -14.82 7.57
CA ASN A 173 -1.17 -15.28 7.91
C ASN A 173 -0.24 -14.06 8.04
N PRO A 174 0.13 -13.63 9.26
CA PRO A 174 0.99 -12.47 9.46
C PRO A 174 2.50 -12.81 9.40
N ASN A 175 2.87 -14.07 9.11
CA ASN A 175 4.26 -14.48 9.17
C ASN A 175 5.02 -14.15 7.88
N PRO A 176 6.33 -13.88 7.97
CA PRO A 176 7.19 -13.82 6.80
C PRO A 176 7.15 -15.13 6.01
N ASN A 177 7.33 -15.05 4.69
CA ASN A 177 7.37 -16.23 3.82
C ASN A 177 8.72 -16.36 3.08
N PRO A 178 9.83 -16.63 3.79
CA PRO A 178 11.15 -16.69 3.20
C PRO A 178 11.32 -17.93 2.29
N CYS A 179 12.08 -17.79 1.21
CA CYS A 179 12.36 -18.90 0.28
C CYS A 179 13.17 -20.05 0.92
N VAL A 180 13.87 -19.77 2.02
CA VAL A 180 14.64 -20.76 2.78
C VAL A 180 14.16 -20.72 4.22
N VAL A 181 13.67 -21.87 4.69
CA VAL A 181 13.30 -22.09 6.08
C VAL A 181 14.19 -23.17 6.68
N GLU A 182 14.56 -23.02 7.95
CA GLU A 182 15.23 -24.11 8.66
C GLU A 182 14.26 -25.27 8.81
N LEU A 183 14.70 -26.48 8.43
CA LEU A 183 13.89 -27.67 8.63
C LEU A 183 13.91 -28.04 10.12
N PRO A 184 12.79 -27.98 10.84
CA PRO A 184 12.79 -28.30 12.26
C PRO A 184 13.17 -29.78 12.46
N GLY A 185 14.27 -30.04 13.18
CA GLY A 185 14.65 -31.39 13.60
C GLY A 185 15.61 -32.17 12.70
N LEU A 186 16.27 -31.56 11.72
CA LEU A 186 17.48 -32.16 11.15
C LEU A 186 18.64 -31.92 12.13
N PRO A 187 19.30 -32.95 12.68
CA PRO A 187 20.57 -32.75 13.36
C PRO A 187 21.53 -32.17 12.31
N ILE A 188 21.83 -30.88 12.43
CA ILE A 188 23.03 -30.32 11.79
C ILE A 188 24.16 -31.15 12.39
N GLY A 189 24.70 -32.08 11.60
CA GLY A 189 25.75 -32.98 12.06
C GLY A 189 26.85 -32.12 12.65
N SER A 190 27.05 -32.21 13.97
CA SER A 190 28.11 -31.53 14.71
C SER A 190 29.47 -32.17 14.44
N ASN A 191 29.74 -32.47 13.17
CA ASN A 191 31.04 -32.85 12.65
C ASN A 191 31.43 -31.82 11.60
N ALA A 192 31.48 -30.55 12.00
CA ALA A 192 32.55 -29.70 11.49
C ALA A 192 33.84 -30.34 12.03
N GLY A 193 34.40 -31.27 11.26
CA GLY A 193 35.73 -31.78 11.53
C GLY A 193 36.66 -30.59 11.72
N GLU A 194 37.53 -30.67 12.74
CA GLU A 194 38.58 -29.69 12.94
C GLU A 194 39.24 -29.35 11.59
N PRO A 195 39.51 -28.07 11.31
CA PRO A 195 40.21 -27.70 10.10
C PRO A 195 41.52 -28.48 10.06
N ILE A 196 41.68 -29.32 9.04
CA ILE A 196 42.91 -30.08 8.79
C ILE A 196 44.02 -29.04 8.64
N GLN A 197 44.88 -28.91 9.64
CA GLN A 197 46.07 -28.09 9.52
C GLN A 197 46.98 -28.70 8.46
N PRO A 198 47.43 -27.94 7.46
CA PRO A 198 48.37 -28.45 6.48
C PRO A 198 49.69 -28.74 7.18
N VAL A 199 50.05 -30.02 7.28
CA VAL A 199 51.39 -30.45 7.68
C VAL A 199 52.34 -30.12 6.53
N ILE A 200 52.98 -28.96 6.59
CA ILE A 200 54.15 -28.67 5.76
C ILE A 200 55.33 -29.40 6.42
N ALA A 201 55.61 -30.63 5.96
CA ALA A 201 56.88 -31.28 6.21
C ALA A 201 57.90 -30.69 5.22
N MET A 202 58.72 -29.74 5.68
CA MET A 202 60.01 -29.46 5.06
C MET A 202 61.02 -30.47 5.64
N GLU A 203 61.35 -31.50 4.87
CA GLU A 203 62.61 -32.21 5.05
C GLU A 203 63.66 -31.56 4.13
N VAL A 204 64.83 -31.28 4.70
CA VAL A 204 66.06 -30.84 4.04
C VAL A 204 66.89 -32.07 3.72
#